data_AF-A0A368QSK9-F1
#
_entry.id   AF-A0A368QSK9-F1
#
_cell.length_a   1.000
_cell.length_b   1.000
_cell.length_c   1.000
_cell.angle_alpha   90.00
_cell.angle_beta   90.00
_cell.angle_gamma   90.00
#
_symmetry.space_group_name_H-M   'P 1'
#
loop_
_entity.id
_entity.type
_entity.pdbx_description
1 polymer ?
#
loop_
_entity_poly.entity_id
_entity_poly.type
_entity_poly.pdbx_seq_one_letter_code
_entity_poly.pdbx_strand_id
1 'polypeptide(L)'
;MQLLRTRLLPLLRATSRLPSPIHHPACLLSTAAAPFSLEDYLVAACGLAPAQARKTAKKAFDESSQVYKKAFEDLAWSRLNSASNPDAILALLSGVGLSRADIAAVVAADPLLLRSKPNNIGPRLFALRDRLGLSAPQIVRFLLVGSRSLRNCDVLPKLQFWISFYGSFEQVLVAVKRNNSLLEVSLERVIEPKIALFRQFGVRDIAQMCSNNPRLLTFSLERLKDFLLRAEELGVPRTSRMFKYAVSLVASNSKEKVAAKLVLLKRILGGSESDVYTAMSKMPSILSISEENITRKIEFLVNEVGMEPQYILERIVLLGYSLEKRLLPRHRVMQALHAKGLLNSNLNLFSLAVIGEEAFILKFIDCHKDKVPGLAAYYAKACAGGLLSNFCFSNITTLIVD
;
A
#
# COMPACT_ATOMS: atom_id res chain seq x y z
N MET A 1 61.92 2.44 25.13
CA MET A 1 63.34 2.27 24.78
C MET A 1 63.49 2.52 23.29
N GLN A 2 64.53 3.27 22.90
CA GLN A 2 64.85 3.85 21.59
C GLN A 2 64.38 5.30 21.35
N LEU A 3 65.35 6.16 21.66
CA LEU A 3 65.54 7.57 21.35
C LEU A 3 65.75 7.79 19.84
N LEU A 4 65.36 8.95 19.31
CA LEU A 4 66.33 9.95 18.83
C LEU A 4 65.65 11.26 18.38
N ARG A 5 66.21 12.34 18.89
CA ARG A 5 65.85 13.76 18.73
C ARG A 5 66.67 14.38 17.58
N THR A 6 66.01 15.28 16.84
CA THR A 6 66.49 16.56 16.27
C THR A 6 67.78 16.64 15.45
N ARG A 7 67.68 17.22 14.23
CA ARG A 7 68.67 18.19 13.71
C ARG A 7 68.00 19.30 12.90
N LEU A 8 68.42 20.53 13.19
CA LEU A 8 68.03 21.82 12.59
C LEU A 8 68.88 22.14 11.33
N LEU A 9 68.29 22.94 10.43
CA LEU A 9 68.80 23.70 9.25
C LEU A 9 69.99 24.66 9.61
N PRO A 10 70.62 25.53 8.74
CA PRO A 10 70.17 26.13 7.45
C PRO A 10 71.27 26.55 6.39
N LEU A 11 70.86 27.37 5.38
CA LEU A 11 71.60 28.35 4.52
C LEU A 11 72.22 27.81 3.20
N LEU A 12 72.15 28.43 1.99
CA LEU A 12 71.95 29.82 1.53
C LEU A 12 71.56 29.93 0.02
N ARG A 13 70.68 30.91 -0.29
CA ARG A 13 70.51 31.83 -1.45
C ARG A 13 71.17 31.60 -2.84
N ALA A 14 70.36 31.83 -3.90
CA ALA A 14 70.54 32.87 -4.95
C ALA A 14 69.30 32.91 -5.91
N THR A 15 68.34 33.82 -5.73
CA THR A 15 68.08 35.08 -6.50
C THR A 15 67.71 34.97 -8.00
N SER A 16 66.49 35.40 -8.36
CA SER A 16 66.27 36.56 -9.25
C SER A 16 64.79 36.94 -9.48
N ARG A 17 64.46 38.18 -9.08
CA ARG A 17 63.61 39.23 -9.71
C ARG A 17 62.11 38.98 -10.01
N LEU A 18 61.29 39.72 -9.27
CA LEU A 18 59.91 40.14 -9.61
C LEU A 18 59.84 41.02 -10.86
N PRO A 19 58.66 41.07 -11.48
CA PRO A 19 58.00 42.36 -11.72
C PRO A 19 56.60 42.40 -11.06
N SER A 20 56.32 43.54 -10.42
CA SER A 20 55.03 43.91 -9.84
C SER A 20 53.94 44.03 -10.90
N PRO A 21 52.67 43.76 -10.55
CA PRO A 21 51.55 44.44 -11.17
C PRO A 21 50.68 45.16 -10.13
N ILE A 22 50.74 46.50 -10.21
CA ILE A 22 49.60 47.43 -10.20
C ILE A 22 48.41 47.02 -9.31
N HIS A 23 48.31 47.68 -8.15
CA HIS A 23 47.08 47.76 -7.37
C HIS A 23 45.99 48.47 -8.18
N HIS A 24 45.02 47.70 -8.68
CA HIS A 24 43.69 48.23 -8.91
C HIS A 24 42.88 48.02 -7.62
N PRO A 25 42.33 49.09 -7.01
CA PRO A 25 41.36 48.92 -5.93
C PRO A 25 40.08 48.41 -6.57
N ALA A 26 39.93 47.09 -6.62
CA ALA A 26 38.64 46.47 -6.93
C ALA A 26 37.71 46.84 -5.77
N CYS A 27 36.85 47.81 -6.06
CA CYS A 27 35.66 48.18 -5.33
C CYS A 27 35.09 46.96 -4.61
N LEU A 28 35.08 47.00 -3.27
CA LEU A 28 34.23 46.13 -2.45
C LEU A 28 32.78 46.48 -2.78
N LEU A 29 32.28 45.93 -3.89
CA LEU A 29 30.87 45.83 -4.13
C LEU A 29 30.35 44.87 -3.06
N SER A 30 29.76 45.46 -2.03
CA SER A 30 28.78 44.81 -1.18
C SER A 30 27.71 44.23 -2.11
N THR A 31 27.91 43.00 -2.56
CA THR A 31 26.86 42.24 -3.23
C THR A 31 25.85 41.95 -2.13
N ALA A 32 24.76 42.71 -2.10
CA ALA A 32 23.58 42.33 -1.36
C ALA A 32 23.30 40.86 -1.73
N ALA A 33 23.42 39.95 -0.77
CA ALA A 33 23.19 38.53 -1.00
C ALA A 33 21.82 38.39 -1.65
N ALA A 34 21.77 37.74 -2.82
CA ALA A 34 20.51 37.50 -3.51
C ALA A 34 19.51 36.88 -2.52
N PRO A 35 18.23 37.32 -2.52
CA PRO A 35 17.24 36.78 -1.60
C PRO A 35 17.16 35.26 -1.79
N PHE A 36 17.17 34.52 -0.67
CA PHE A 36 17.15 33.06 -0.70
C PHE A 36 15.94 32.56 -1.48
N SER A 37 16.20 31.82 -2.56
CA SER A 37 15.19 31.16 -3.38
C SER A 37 15.16 29.68 -3.05
N LEU A 38 14.05 29.20 -2.48
CA LEU A 38 13.88 27.79 -2.16
C LEU A 38 13.95 26.92 -3.42
N GLU A 39 13.44 27.39 -4.56
CA GLU A 39 13.53 26.66 -5.83
C GLU A 39 14.99 26.46 -6.25
N ASP A 40 15.78 27.53 -6.28
CA ASP A 40 17.19 27.47 -6.70
C ASP A 40 18.02 26.64 -5.72
N TYR A 41 17.73 26.75 -4.41
CA TYR A 41 18.35 25.92 -3.39
C TYR A 41 18.05 24.43 -3.60
N LEU A 42 16.79 24.07 -3.88
CA LEU A 42 16.39 22.69 -4.14
C LEU A 42 17.10 22.11 -5.37
N VAL A 43 17.35 22.92 -6.40
CA VAL A 43 18.15 22.49 -7.56
C VAL A 43 19.62 22.31 -7.17
N ALA A 44 20.24 23.34 -6.61
CA ALA A 44 21.68 23.39 -6.37
C ALA A 44 22.15 22.43 -5.26
N ALA A 45 21.48 22.47 -4.11
CA ALA A 45 21.89 21.72 -2.92
C ALA A 45 21.25 20.33 -2.86
N CYS A 46 19.95 20.22 -3.16
CA CYS A 46 19.23 18.95 -3.09
C CYS A 46 19.30 18.13 -4.39
N GLY A 47 19.76 18.71 -5.52
CA GLY A 47 19.90 17.99 -6.78
C GLY A 47 18.58 17.66 -7.49
N LEU A 48 17.51 18.43 -7.21
CA LEU A 48 16.24 18.29 -7.89
C LEU A 48 16.30 18.86 -9.31
N ALA A 49 15.62 18.21 -10.26
CA ALA A 49 15.40 18.80 -11.58
C ALA A 49 14.57 20.10 -11.44
N PRO A 50 14.81 21.15 -12.26
CA PRO A 50 14.15 22.45 -12.09
C PRO A 50 12.61 22.39 -12.02
N ALA A 51 11.98 21.57 -12.87
CA ALA A 51 10.53 21.40 -12.85
C ALA A 51 10.02 20.74 -11.54
N GLN A 52 10.78 19.79 -11.00
CA GLN A 52 10.44 19.13 -9.73
C GLN A 52 10.70 20.07 -8.55
N ALA A 53 11.77 20.86 -8.58
CA ALA A 53 12.07 21.88 -7.57
C ALA A 53 10.94 22.92 -7.45
N ARG A 54 10.40 23.43 -8.58
CA ARG A 54 9.20 24.29 -8.59
C ARG A 54 8.02 23.68 -7.87
N LYS A 55 7.69 22.45 -8.23
CA LYS A 55 6.56 21.72 -7.66
C LYS A 55 6.76 21.50 -6.16
N THR A 56 7.97 21.14 -5.74
CA THR A 56 8.33 20.89 -4.35
C THR A 56 8.32 22.18 -3.52
N ALA A 57 8.83 23.29 -4.05
CA ALA A 57 8.75 24.60 -3.39
C ALA A 57 7.30 25.06 -3.20
N LYS A 58 6.46 24.93 -4.24
CA LYS A 58 5.02 25.22 -4.14
C LYS A 58 4.33 24.34 -3.10
N LYS A 59 4.62 23.04 -3.09
CA LYS A 59 4.09 22.11 -2.07
C LYS A 59 4.49 22.55 -0.67
N ALA A 60 5.73 22.97 -0.46
CA ALA A 60 6.20 23.45 0.84
C ALA A 60 5.40 24.68 1.31
N PHE A 61 5.08 25.59 0.39
CA PHE A 61 4.24 26.75 0.66
C PHE A 61 2.82 26.33 1.06
N ASP A 62 2.16 25.53 0.22
CA ASP A 62 0.78 25.07 0.43
C ASP A 62 0.63 24.31 1.77
N GLU A 63 1.57 23.41 2.09
CA GLU A 63 1.57 22.64 3.34
C GLU A 63 1.90 23.51 4.57
N SER A 64 2.66 24.59 4.40
CA SER A 64 2.98 25.51 5.51
C SER A 64 1.75 26.34 5.90
N SER A 65 1.02 26.86 4.91
CA SER A 65 -0.20 27.66 5.14
C SER A 65 -1.35 26.86 5.74
N GLN A 66 -1.38 25.54 5.55
CA GLN A 66 -2.36 24.68 6.23
C GLN A 66 -2.03 24.41 7.70
N VAL A 67 -0.76 24.50 8.08
CA VAL A 67 -0.29 24.12 9.43
C VAL A 67 -0.31 25.30 10.41
N TYR A 68 -0.23 26.54 9.92
CA TYR A 68 -0.11 27.73 10.76
C TYR A 68 -1.13 28.82 10.35
N LYS A 69 -1.73 29.50 11.33
CA LYS A 69 -2.42 30.79 11.08
C LYS A 69 -1.36 31.83 10.69
N LYS A 70 -1.74 32.77 9.80
CA LYS A 70 -0.92 33.82 9.15
C LYS A 70 0.26 34.40 9.96
N ALA A 71 0.10 34.62 11.27
CA ALA A 71 1.14 35.17 12.15
C ALA A 71 2.33 34.23 12.46
N PHE A 72 2.21 32.91 12.23
CA PHE A 72 3.33 31.95 12.39
C PHE A 72 4.01 31.61 11.05
N GLU A 73 3.45 32.06 9.93
CA GLU A 73 4.00 31.83 8.59
C GLU A 73 5.35 32.53 8.41
N ASP A 74 5.49 33.78 8.88
CA ASP A 74 6.72 34.56 8.77
C ASP A 74 7.91 33.91 9.52
N LEU A 75 7.65 33.38 10.72
CA LEU A 75 8.66 32.71 11.54
C LEU A 75 8.98 31.30 11.01
N ALA A 76 7.99 30.59 10.44
CA ALA A 76 8.21 29.32 9.77
C ALA A 76 9.02 29.48 8.47
N TRP A 77 8.77 30.55 7.72
CA TRP A 77 9.49 30.89 6.49
C TRP A 77 10.90 31.40 6.77
N SER A 78 11.14 32.07 7.91
CA SER A 78 12.49 32.51 8.32
C SER A 78 13.54 31.38 8.33
N ARG A 79 13.14 30.13 8.64
CA ARG A 79 14.03 28.96 8.65
C ARG A 79 14.29 28.37 7.27
N LEU A 80 13.47 28.74 6.31
CA LEU A 80 13.65 28.47 4.88
C LEU A 80 14.21 29.70 4.15
N ASN A 81 14.53 30.81 4.84
CA ASN A 81 15.10 32.01 4.23
C ASN A 81 16.63 32.07 4.36
N SER A 82 17.26 31.00 4.85
CA SER A 82 18.71 30.86 4.99
C SER A 82 19.11 29.41 4.71
N ALA A 83 20.24 29.21 4.04
CA ALA A 83 20.77 27.88 3.72
C ALA A 83 21.24 27.09 4.96
N SER A 84 21.55 27.76 6.08
CA SER A 84 22.18 27.12 7.23
C SER A 84 21.38 25.96 7.82
N ASN A 85 20.06 26.11 7.96
CA ASN A 85 19.20 25.07 8.53
C ASN A 85 18.97 23.91 7.54
N PRO A 86 18.56 24.17 6.28
CA PRO A 86 18.53 23.15 5.23
C PRO A 86 19.84 22.36 5.09
N ASP A 87 21.00 23.03 5.04
CA ASP A 87 22.31 22.37 4.88
C ASP A 87 22.62 21.42 6.05
N ALA A 88 22.30 21.84 7.29
CA ALA A 88 22.43 20.98 8.46
C ALA A 88 21.54 19.73 8.37
N ILE A 89 20.31 19.86 7.86
CA ILE A 89 19.41 18.71 7.65
C ILE A 89 19.96 17.80 6.55
N LEU A 90 20.47 18.33 5.44
CA LEU A 90 21.08 17.53 4.37
C LEU A 90 22.33 16.78 4.86
N ALA A 91 23.15 17.43 5.69
CA ALA A 91 24.31 16.80 6.32
C ALA A 91 23.90 15.66 7.27
N LEU A 92 22.82 15.83 8.05
CA LEU A 92 22.27 14.76 8.90
C LEU A 92 21.77 13.56 8.10
N LEU A 93 21.05 13.82 6.99
CA LEU A 93 20.58 12.75 6.09
C LEU A 93 21.74 11.99 5.45
N SER A 94 22.77 12.72 5.00
CA SER A 94 24.01 12.12 4.48
C SER A 94 24.73 11.32 5.57
N GLY A 95 24.74 11.81 6.81
CA GLY A 95 25.38 11.17 7.96
C GLY A 95 24.76 9.84 8.39
N VAL A 96 23.51 9.56 8.01
CA VAL A 96 22.88 8.23 8.17
C VAL A 96 23.01 7.35 6.92
N GLY A 97 23.77 7.79 5.91
CA GLY A 97 24.15 7.01 4.73
C GLY A 97 23.24 7.18 3.51
N LEU A 98 22.39 8.21 3.46
CA LEU A 98 21.58 8.47 2.27
C LEU A 98 22.45 9.02 1.12
N SER A 99 22.20 8.52 -0.10
CA SER A 99 22.81 9.10 -1.29
C SER A 99 22.19 10.45 -1.65
N ARG A 100 22.86 11.23 -2.50
CA ARG A 100 22.31 12.51 -3.01
C ARG A 100 20.96 12.31 -3.70
N ALA A 101 20.78 11.20 -4.43
CA ALA A 101 19.53 10.86 -5.10
C ALA A 101 18.42 10.52 -4.09
N ASP A 102 18.73 9.79 -3.03
CA ASP A 102 17.78 9.47 -1.97
C ASP A 102 17.33 10.72 -1.21
N ILE A 103 18.27 11.61 -0.90
CA ILE A 103 17.99 12.90 -0.27
C ILE A 103 17.05 13.72 -1.16
N ALA A 104 17.33 13.81 -2.46
CA ALA A 104 16.46 14.48 -3.41
C ALA A 104 15.03 13.93 -3.38
N ALA A 105 14.89 12.59 -3.35
CA ALA A 105 13.59 11.91 -3.30
C ALA A 105 12.85 12.19 -1.97
N VAL A 106 13.54 12.14 -0.84
CA VAL A 106 12.96 12.43 0.48
C VAL A 106 12.52 13.90 0.59
N VAL A 107 13.35 14.84 0.13
CA VAL A 107 13.01 16.27 0.12
C VAL A 107 11.86 16.55 -0.83
N ALA A 108 11.80 15.88 -1.99
CA ALA A 108 10.65 15.97 -2.90
C ALA A 108 9.36 15.48 -2.21
N ALA A 109 9.46 14.40 -1.43
CA ALA A 109 8.34 13.80 -0.72
C ALA A 109 7.86 14.67 0.46
N ASP A 110 8.75 15.32 1.21
CA ASP A 110 8.41 16.19 2.34
C ASP A 110 9.40 17.36 2.46
N PRO A 111 9.18 18.46 1.73
CA PRO A 111 10.11 19.60 1.72
C PRO A 111 10.18 20.29 3.09
N LEU A 112 9.16 20.12 3.91
CA LEU A 112 9.09 20.63 5.28
C LEU A 112 10.08 19.92 6.22
N LEU A 113 10.80 18.89 5.77
CA LEU A 113 11.96 18.37 6.48
C LEU A 113 13.07 19.40 6.61
N LEU A 114 13.31 20.22 5.57
CA LEU A 114 14.37 21.22 5.54
C LEU A 114 14.19 22.37 6.55
N ARG A 115 12.96 22.62 7.01
CA ARG A 115 12.67 23.64 8.05
C ARG A 115 12.76 23.12 9.48
N SER A 116 12.93 21.81 9.62
CA SER A 116 12.94 21.17 10.94
C SER A 116 14.22 21.52 11.68
N LYS A 117 14.17 21.53 13.02
CA LYS A 117 15.34 21.84 13.84
C LYS A 117 16.33 20.66 13.79
N PRO A 118 17.61 20.85 13.39
CA PRO A 118 18.61 19.79 13.34
C PRO A 118 18.75 19.06 14.67
N ASN A 119 18.71 19.78 15.79
CA ASN A 119 18.79 19.20 17.15
C ASN A 119 17.63 18.25 17.48
N ASN A 120 16.48 18.37 16.79
CA ASN A 120 15.35 17.47 16.97
C ASN A 120 15.43 16.28 16.00
N ILE A 121 15.80 16.54 14.74
CA ILE A 121 15.79 15.53 13.68
C ILE A 121 17.00 14.59 13.78
N GLY A 122 18.19 15.14 14.07
CA GLY A 122 19.43 14.37 14.15
C GLY A 122 19.33 13.17 15.08
N PRO A 123 19.00 13.35 16.37
CA PRO A 123 18.86 12.23 17.30
C PRO A 123 17.83 11.19 16.85
N ARG A 124 16.72 11.63 16.23
CA ARG A 124 15.68 10.72 15.73
C ARG A 124 16.17 9.91 14.53
N LEU A 125 16.89 10.52 13.58
CA LEU A 125 17.48 9.84 12.43
C LEU A 125 18.55 8.84 12.85
N PHE A 126 19.48 9.26 13.71
CA PHE A 126 20.52 8.36 14.22
C PHE A 126 19.92 7.21 15.03
N ALA A 127 18.84 7.44 15.79
CA ALA A 127 18.14 6.37 16.48
C ALA A 127 17.54 5.31 15.54
N LEU A 128 17.06 5.70 14.34
CA LEU A 128 16.59 4.73 13.34
C LEU A 128 17.71 3.78 12.89
N ARG A 129 18.92 4.30 12.69
CA ARG A 129 20.09 3.50 12.31
C ARG A 129 20.64 2.70 13.50
N ASP A 130 20.96 3.40 14.59
CA ASP A 130 21.79 2.87 15.68
C ASP A 130 20.99 2.03 16.68
N ARG A 131 19.73 2.38 16.92
CA ARG A 131 18.87 1.68 17.91
C ARG A 131 17.89 0.71 17.27
N LEU A 132 17.36 1.06 16.09
CA LEU A 132 16.43 0.19 15.36
C LEU A 132 17.14 -0.69 14.32
N GLY A 133 18.41 -0.42 14.01
CA GLY A 133 19.21 -1.23 13.10
C GLY A 133 18.80 -1.09 11.63
N LEU A 134 18.11 -0.02 11.26
CA LEU A 134 17.65 0.16 9.88
C LEU A 134 18.83 0.49 8.96
N SER A 135 18.90 -0.20 7.83
CA SER A 135 19.82 0.13 6.73
C SER A 135 19.44 1.45 6.06
N ALA A 136 20.38 2.10 5.37
CA ALA A 136 20.10 3.34 4.65
C ALA A 136 18.89 3.22 3.68
N PRO A 137 18.75 2.17 2.85
CA PRO A 137 17.57 1.99 2.02
C PRO A 137 16.25 1.87 2.80
N GLN A 138 16.27 1.23 3.97
CA GLN A 138 15.09 1.15 4.84
C GLN A 138 14.72 2.50 5.45
N ILE A 139 15.73 3.29 5.87
CA ILE A 139 15.53 4.66 6.35
C ILE A 139 14.91 5.51 5.24
N VAL A 140 15.42 5.45 4.01
CA VAL A 140 14.84 6.16 2.86
C VAL A 140 13.37 5.80 2.68
N ARG A 141 13.07 4.50 2.61
CA ARG A 141 11.70 4.01 2.41
C ARG A 141 10.75 4.45 3.52
N PHE A 142 11.23 4.52 4.77
CA PHE A 142 10.46 5.11 5.86
C PHE A 142 10.27 6.61 5.69
N LEU A 143 11.32 7.37 5.40
CA LEU A 143 11.22 8.83 5.24
C LEU A 143 10.25 9.22 4.13
N LEU A 144 10.19 8.47 3.03
CA LEU A 144 9.22 8.69 1.95
C LEU A 144 7.76 8.63 2.39
N VAL A 145 7.45 7.94 3.50
CA VAL A 145 6.07 7.78 4.01
C VAL A 145 5.85 8.35 5.40
N GLY A 146 6.90 8.58 6.19
CA GLY A 146 6.86 8.84 7.63
C GLY A 146 7.65 10.07 8.07
N SER A 147 8.23 10.84 7.14
CA SER A 147 8.98 12.07 7.45
C SER A 147 8.15 13.08 8.24
N ARG A 148 6.86 13.25 7.91
CA ARG A 148 5.94 14.11 8.66
C ARG A 148 5.91 13.75 10.15
N SER A 149 5.77 12.46 10.45
CA SER A 149 5.72 11.95 11.82
C SER A 149 7.08 12.11 12.52
N LEU A 150 8.18 11.86 11.79
CA LEU A 150 9.55 12.09 12.27
C LEU A 150 9.79 13.55 12.66
N ARG A 151 9.21 14.51 11.93
CA ARG A 151 9.30 15.94 12.28
C ARG A 151 8.54 16.26 13.56
N ASN A 152 7.34 15.69 13.70
CA ASN A 152 6.41 16.09 14.74
C ASN A 152 6.68 15.41 16.09
N CYS A 153 7.17 14.16 16.12
CA CYS A 153 7.32 13.41 17.36
C CYS A 153 8.49 12.41 17.32
N ASP A 154 8.81 11.83 18.49
CA ASP A 154 9.67 10.65 18.52
C ASP A 154 8.92 9.42 17.98
N VAL A 155 9.42 8.92 16.86
CA VAL A 155 8.84 7.78 16.12
C VAL A 155 9.42 6.46 16.56
N LEU A 156 10.56 6.44 17.27
CA LEU A 156 11.26 5.21 17.60
C LEU A 156 10.41 4.24 18.45
N PRO A 157 9.78 4.66 19.56
CA PRO A 157 8.94 3.75 20.34
C PRO A 157 7.75 3.20 19.53
N LYS A 158 7.20 4.02 18.63
CA LYS A 158 6.10 3.63 17.74
C LYS A 158 6.54 2.60 16.72
N LEU A 159 7.68 2.80 16.09
CA LEU A 159 8.23 1.82 15.15
C LEU A 159 8.54 0.50 15.85
N GLN A 160 9.15 0.52 17.03
CA GLN A 160 9.42 -0.69 17.81
C GLN A 160 8.13 -1.46 18.12
N PHE A 161 7.10 -0.75 18.62
CA PHE A 161 5.79 -1.33 18.87
C PHE A 161 5.19 -1.94 17.60
N TRP A 162 5.14 -1.18 16.50
CA TRP A 162 4.51 -1.66 15.26
C TRP A 162 5.29 -2.79 14.59
N ILE A 163 6.62 -2.81 14.70
CA ILE A 163 7.45 -3.93 14.22
C ILE A 163 7.12 -5.19 15.01
N SER A 164 7.01 -5.09 16.35
CA SER A 164 6.59 -6.22 17.17
C SER A 164 5.17 -6.67 16.87
N PHE A 165 4.25 -5.72 16.61
CA PHE A 165 2.84 -6.01 16.33
C PHE A 165 2.63 -6.66 14.97
N TYR A 166 3.25 -6.13 13.91
CA TYR A 166 3.11 -6.64 12.54
C TYR A 166 4.14 -7.72 12.16
N GLY A 167 5.14 -7.95 13.01
CA GLY A 167 6.18 -8.96 12.84
C GLY A 167 7.36 -8.55 11.95
N SER A 168 7.27 -7.43 11.21
CA SER A 168 8.40 -6.91 10.42
C SER A 168 8.26 -5.44 10.09
N PHE A 169 9.39 -4.76 9.89
CA PHE A 169 9.43 -3.36 9.41
C PHE A 169 8.75 -3.18 8.05
N GLU A 170 8.85 -4.18 7.17
CA GLU A 170 8.23 -4.16 5.85
C GLU A 170 6.70 -4.07 5.93
N GLN A 171 6.09 -4.83 6.84
CA GLN A 171 4.64 -4.74 7.07
C GLN A 171 4.24 -3.40 7.71
N VAL A 172 5.08 -2.83 8.59
CA VAL A 172 4.87 -1.48 9.13
C VAL A 172 4.83 -0.45 8.01
N LEU A 173 5.77 -0.49 7.06
CA LEU A 173 5.77 0.45 5.92
C LEU A 173 4.51 0.33 5.08
N VAL A 174 4.03 -0.89 4.80
CA VAL A 174 2.77 -1.10 4.07
C VAL A 174 1.59 -0.48 4.83
N ALA A 175 1.52 -0.67 6.15
CA ALA A 175 0.46 -0.14 6.99
C ALA A 175 0.50 1.40 7.07
N VAL A 176 1.68 1.98 7.33
CA VAL A 176 1.90 3.43 7.43
C VAL A 176 1.62 4.13 6.10
N LYS A 177 2.01 3.54 4.97
CA LYS A 177 1.70 4.07 3.63
C LYS A 177 0.20 4.19 3.39
N ARG A 178 -0.59 3.26 3.92
CA ARG A 178 -2.06 3.26 3.83
C ARG A 178 -2.71 4.17 4.88
N ASN A 179 -2.07 4.36 6.04
CA ASN A 179 -2.56 5.18 7.13
C ASN A 179 -1.42 5.74 7.99
N ASN A 180 -0.92 6.93 7.63
CA ASN A 180 0.22 7.54 8.33
C ASN A 180 -0.10 7.87 9.81
N SER A 181 -1.37 8.13 10.14
CA SER A 181 -1.79 8.52 11.49
C SER A 181 -1.45 7.48 12.58
N LEU A 182 -1.13 6.24 12.21
CA LEU A 182 -0.55 5.22 13.12
C LEU A 182 0.73 5.69 13.83
N LEU A 183 1.49 6.61 13.24
CA LEU A 183 2.71 7.17 13.83
C LEU A 183 2.46 8.45 14.63
N GLU A 184 1.23 8.99 14.60
CA GLU A 184 0.89 10.25 15.26
C GLU A 184 0.09 10.00 16.55
N VAL A 185 -0.74 8.97 16.59
CA VAL A 185 -1.59 8.65 17.75
C VAL A 185 -0.81 8.04 18.92
N SER A 186 -1.32 8.22 20.14
CA SER A 186 -0.76 7.61 21.36
C SER A 186 -0.98 6.10 21.37
N LEU A 187 0.09 5.33 21.56
CA LEU A 187 -0.01 3.87 21.67
C LEU A 187 -0.86 3.47 22.88
N GLU A 188 -0.47 3.93 24.06
CA GLU A 188 -1.12 3.62 25.35
C GLU A 188 -2.58 4.07 25.40
N ARG A 189 -2.86 5.33 25.03
CA ARG A 189 -4.21 5.90 25.20
C ARG A 189 -5.18 5.51 24.09
N VAL A 190 -4.69 5.21 22.90
CA VAL A 190 -5.54 5.04 21.71
C VAL A 190 -5.43 3.64 21.11
N ILE A 191 -4.23 3.09 20.96
CA ILE A 191 -4.02 1.82 20.26
C ILE A 191 -4.29 0.62 21.18
N GLU A 192 -3.73 0.63 22.38
CA GLU A 192 -3.86 -0.49 23.33
C GLU A 192 -5.32 -0.80 23.70
N PRO A 193 -6.20 0.18 24.02
CA PRO A 193 -7.61 -0.10 24.28
C PRO A 193 -8.33 -0.74 23.10
N LYS A 194 -7.95 -0.40 21.86
CA LYS A 194 -8.53 -0.98 20.64
C LYS A 194 -8.08 -2.42 20.44
N ILE A 195 -6.80 -2.71 20.66
CA ILE A 195 -6.28 -4.08 20.64
C ILE A 195 -6.93 -4.92 21.73
N ALA A 196 -7.10 -4.38 22.94
CA ALA A 196 -7.80 -5.05 24.03
C ALA A 196 -9.26 -5.35 23.66
N LEU A 197 -9.98 -4.39 23.06
CA LEU A 197 -11.35 -4.58 22.60
C LEU A 197 -11.45 -5.70 21.54
N PHE A 198 -10.54 -5.72 20.56
CA PHE A 198 -10.49 -6.80 19.58
C PHE A 198 -10.29 -8.17 20.22
N ARG A 199 -9.38 -8.27 21.20
CA ARG A 199 -9.15 -9.52 21.95
C ARG A 199 -10.38 -9.93 22.75
N GLN A 200 -11.06 -8.98 23.39
CA GLN A 200 -12.31 -9.22 24.14
C GLN A 200 -13.41 -9.80 23.25
N PHE A 201 -13.46 -9.39 21.98
CA PHE A 201 -14.37 -9.94 20.97
C PHE A 201 -13.84 -11.20 20.27
N GLY A 202 -12.75 -11.80 20.74
CA GLY A 202 -12.22 -13.06 20.23
C GLY A 202 -11.41 -12.96 18.93
N VAL A 203 -11.03 -11.75 18.50
CA VAL A 203 -10.19 -11.57 17.31
C VAL A 203 -8.76 -11.99 17.62
N ARG A 204 -8.31 -13.10 17.01
CA ARG A 204 -6.96 -13.68 17.23
C ARG A 204 -5.87 -13.00 16.39
N ASP A 205 -6.07 -12.90 15.08
CA ASP A 205 -5.04 -12.38 14.14
C ASP A 205 -5.20 -10.88 13.85
N ILE A 206 -5.18 -10.06 14.90
CA ILE A 206 -5.44 -8.60 14.81
C ILE A 206 -4.45 -7.93 13.86
N ALA A 207 -3.16 -8.28 13.94
CA ALA A 207 -2.13 -7.71 13.07
C ALA A 207 -2.40 -7.96 11.58
N GLN A 208 -2.81 -9.17 11.21
CA GLN A 208 -3.16 -9.50 9.83
C GLN A 208 -4.40 -8.72 9.36
N MET A 209 -5.42 -8.62 10.21
CA MET A 209 -6.63 -7.84 9.92
C MET A 209 -6.30 -6.35 9.70
N CYS A 210 -5.50 -5.77 10.60
CA CYS A 210 -5.07 -4.38 10.53
C CYS A 210 -4.08 -4.13 9.39
N SER A 211 -3.33 -5.12 8.92
CA SER A 211 -2.50 -4.99 7.72
C SER A 211 -3.35 -4.74 6.46
N ASN A 212 -4.49 -5.42 6.37
CA ASN A 212 -5.44 -5.24 5.27
C ASN A 212 -6.24 -3.94 5.40
N ASN A 213 -6.61 -3.54 6.63
CA ASN A 213 -7.31 -2.30 6.88
C ASN A 213 -6.72 -1.54 8.09
N PRO A 214 -5.63 -0.77 7.90
CA PRO A 214 -4.96 -0.06 9.00
C PRO A 214 -5.81 1.03 9.66
N ARG A 215 -6.91 1.46 9.01
CA ARG A 215 -7.84 2.46 9.55
C ARG A 215 -8.62 1.96 10.76
N LEU A 216 -8.73 0.64 10.94
CA LEU A 216 -9.34 0.01 12.11
C LEU A 216 -8.74 0.51 13.43
N LEU A 217 -7.45 0.82 13.43
CA LEU A 217 -6.72 1.28 14.62
C LEU A 217 -6.87 2.79 14.87
N THR A 218 -7.48 3.53 13.96
CA THR A 218 -7.59 5.00 14.03
C THR A 218 -9.05 5.47 14.11
N PHE A 219 -10.04 4.60 13.91
CA PHE A 219 -11.43 4.89 14.27
C PHE A 219 -11.60 5.10 15.79
N SER A 220 -12.67 5.76 16.20
CA SER A 220 -13.04 5.85 17.61
C SER A 220 -13.37 4.46 18.18
N LEU A 221 -13.20 4.29 19.49
CA LEU A 221 -13.48 3.02 20.16
C LEU A 221 -14.95 2.61 20.02
N GLU A 222 -15.87 3.58 20.05
CA GLU A 222 -17.31 3.37 19.83
C GLU A 222 -17.60 2.81 18.44
N ARG A 223 -17.03 3.41 17.39
CA ARG A 223 -17.19 2.91 16.02
C ARG A 223 -16.61 1.51 15.87
N LEU A 224 -15.48 1.24 16.54
CA LEU A 224 -14.89 -0.09 16.52
C LEU A 224 -15.80 -1.13 17.16
N LYS A 225 -16.46 -0.78 18.28
CA LYS A 225 -17.47 -1.62 18.92
C LYS A 225 -18.67 -1.87 18.01
N ASP A 226 -19.18 -0.84 17.33
CA ASP A 226 -20.25 -0.99 16.32
C ASP A 226 -19.83 -1.96 15.20
N PHE A 227 -18.61 -1.86 14.67
CA PHE A 227 -18.13 -2.81 13.64
C PHE A 227 -18.05 -4.25 14.13
N LEU A 228 -17.64 -4.45 15.38
CA LEU A 228 -17.58 -5.78 15.99
C LEU A 228 -18.98 -6.38 16.15
N LEU A 229 -19.94 -5.60 16.65
CA LEU A 229 -21.33 -6.04 16.79
C LEU A 229 -21.98 -6.32 15.43
N ARG A 230 -21.77 -5.45 14.44
CA ARG A 230 -22.28 -5.66 13.07
C ARG A 230 -21.72 -6.91 12.39
N ALA A 231 -20.49 -7.30 12.72
CA ALA A 231 -19.93 -8.55 12.22
C ALA A 231 -20.64 -9.78 12.82
N GLU A 232 -21.11 -9.69 14.07
CA GLU A 232 -21.94 -10.71 14.71
C GLU A 232 -23.35 -10.72 14.16
N GLU A 233 -23.96 -9.54 13.95
CA GLU A 233 -25.27 -9.38 13.32
C GLU A 233 -25.30 -9.99 11.90
N LEU A 234 -24.16 -10.01 11.21
CA LEU A 234 -23.99 -10.71 9.92
C LEU A 234 -24.00 -12.25 10.06
N GLY A 235 -24.13 -12.78 11.27
CA GLY A 235 -24.15 -14.22 11.55
C GLY A 235 -22.78 -14.87 11.57
N VAL A 236 -21.68 -14.11 11.65
CA VAL A 236 -20.32 -14.67 11.71
C VAL A 236 -19.92 -14.91 13.17
N PRO A 237 -19.71 -16.16 13.62
CA PRO A 237 -19.32 -16.43 15.00
C PRO A 237 -17.95 -15.83 15.34
N ARG A 238 -17.79 -15.25 16.55
CA ARG A 238 -16.50 -14.70 17.04
C ARG A 238 -15.34 -15.69 16.96
N THR A 239 -15.62 -16.97 17.16
CA THR A 239 -14.63 -18.06 17.13
C THR A 239 -14.15 -18.38 15.71
N SER A 240 -14.93 -18.00 14.69
CA SER A 240 -14.63 -18.25 13.28
C SER A 240 -13.42 -17.46 12.81
N ARG A 241 -12.58 -18.09 11.98
CA ARG A 241 -11.49 -17.41 11.27
C ARG A 241 -12.00 -16.30 10.34
N MET A 242 -13.28 -16.35 9.96
CA MET A 242 -13.93 -15.34 9.13
C MET A 242 -14.26 -14.05 9.86
N PHE A 243 -14.33 -14.07 11.20
CA PHE A 243 -14.78 -12.93 12.00
C PHE A 243 -13.93 -11.67 11.75
N LYS A 244 -12.60 -11.81 11.71
CA LYS A 244 -11.69 -10.69 11.40
C LYS A 244 -11.93 -10.09 10.01
N TYR A 245 -12.27 -10.91 9.03
CA TYR A 245 -12.58 -10.45 7.68
C TYR A 245 -13.93 -9.73 7.65
N ALA A 246 -14.94 -10.28 8.34
CA ALA A 246 -16.24 -9.64 8.50
C ALA A 246 -16.11 -8.25 9.13
N VAL A 247 -15.39 -8.12 10.25
CA VAL A 247 -15.11 -6.83 10.92
C VAL A 247 -14.47 -5.83 9.96
N SER A 248 -13.44 -6.25 9.21
CA SER A 248 -12.78 -5.36 8.23
C SER A 248 -13.71 -4.91 7.11
N LEU A 249 -14.61 -5.78 6.66
CA LEU A 249 -15.54 -5.52 5.57
C LEU A 249 -16.70 -4.62 6.00
N VAL A 250 -17.28 -4.84 7.18
CA VAL A 250 -18.34 -3.95 7.72
C VAL A 250 -17.79 -2.59 8.13
N ALA A 251 -16.51 -2.49 8.48
CA ALA A 251 -15.85 -1.20 8.69
C ALA A 251 -15.73 -0.36 7.39
N SER A 252 -15.77 -1.03 6.22
CA SER A 252 -15.64 -0.39 4.90
C SER A 252 -16.99 -0.20 4.18
N ASN A 253 -18.07 -0.74 4.74
CA ASN A 253 -19.41 -0.69 4.16
C ASN A 253 -20.39 -0.09 5.16
N SER A 254 -21.27 0.80 4.70
CA SER A 254 -22.33 1.33 5.56
C SER A 254 -23.42 0.28 5.82
N LYS A 255 -24.30 0.51 6.80
CA LYS A 255 -25.42 -0.41 7.09
C LYS A 255 -26.36 -0.53 5.88
N GLU A 256 -26.57 0.57 5.18
CA GLU A 256 -27.42 0.66 3.98
C GLU A 256 -26.85 -0.18 2.84
N LYS A 257 -25.52 -0.16 2.63
CA LYS A 257 -24.87 -1.01 1.60
C LYS A 257 -24.99 -2.51 1.91
N VAL A 258 -24.95 -2.88 3.19
CA VAL A 258 -25.15 -4.27 3.60
C VAL A 258 -26.61 -4.68 3.37
N ALA A 259 -27.56 -3.84 3.76
CA ALA A 259 -28.98 -4.08 3.55
C ALA A 259 -29.35 -4.17 2.05
N ALA A 260 -28.82 -3.27 1.21
CA ALA A 260 -29.03 -3.31 -0.24
C ALA A 260 -28.55 -4.64 -0.85
N LYS A 261 -27.40 -5.14 -0.40
CA LYS A 261 -26.88 -6.45 -0.83
C LYS A 261 -27.76 -7.62 -0.39
N LEU A 262 -28.29 -7.57 0.82
CA LEU A 262 -29.23 -8.58 1.30
C LEU A 262 -30.49 -8.60 0.43
N VAL A 263 -31.08 -7.42 0.18
CA VAL A 263 -32.28 -7.28 -0.68
C VAL A 263 -32.00 -7.80 -2.08
N LEU A 264 -30.84 -7.45 -2.66
CA LEU A 264 -30.41 -7.91 -3.97
C LEU A 264 -30.32 -9.44 -4.04
N LEU A 265 -29.60 -10.06 -3.10
CA LEU A 265 -29.40 -11.50 -3.07
C LEU A 265 -30.73 -12.24 -2.89
N LYS A 266 -31.57 -11.78 -1.96
CA LYS A 266 -32.91 -12.33 -1.74
C LYS A 266 -33.78 -12.24 -2.98
N ARG A 267 -33.74 -11.10 -3.69
CA ARG A 267 -34.52 -10.89 -4.92
C ARG A 267 -34.12 -11.85 -6.04
N ILE A 268 -32.81 -12.05 -6.25
CA ILE A 268 -32.32 -12.84 -7.39
C ILE A 268 -32.26 -14.33 -7.07
N LEU A 269 -31.82 -14.69 -5.86
CA LEU A 269 -31.60 -16.08 -5.46
C LEU A 269 -32.77 -16.71 -4.69
N GLY A 270 -33.73 -15.89 -4.25
CA GLY A 270 -34.81 -16.34 -3.37
C GLY A 270 -34.33 -16.62 -1.94
N GLY A 271 -35.03 -17.53 -1.27
CA GLY A 271 -34.74 -17.93 0.11
C GLY A 271 -35.32 -17.02 1.19
N SER A 272 -35.27 -17.50 2.43
CA SER A 272 -35.59 -16.70 3.60
C SER A 272 -34.47 -15.68 3.87
N GLU A 273 -34.77 -14.66 4.67
CA GLU A 273 -33.74 -13.70 5.11
C GLU A 273 -32.60 -14.40 5.87
N SER A 274 -32.93 -15.44 6.66
CA SER A 274 -31.98 -16.28 7.38
C SER A 274 -31.03 -17.02 6.43
N ASP A 275 -31.52 -17.52 5.29
CA ASP A 275 -30.70 -18.23 4.31
C ASP A 275 -29.66 -17.30 3.69
N VAL A 276 -30.07 -16.07 3.35
CA VAL A 276 -29.18 -15.05 2.79
C VAL A 276 -28.12 -14.63 3.81
N TYR A 277 -28.50 -14.40 5.07
CA TYR A 277 -27.52 -14.13 6.13
C TYR A 277 -26.54 -15.29 6.32
N THR A 278 -27.03 -16.54 6.28
CA THR A 278 -26.18 -17.73 6.37
C THR A 278 -25.19 -17.82 5.21
N ALA A 279 -25.60 -17.43 4.01
CA ALA A 279 -24.70 -17.36 2.86
C ALA A 279 -23.66 -16.24 3.03
N MET A 280 -24.09 -15.04 3.42
CA MET A 280 -23.21 -13.89 3.66
C MET A 280 -22.21 -14.15 4.80
N SER A 281 -22.60 -14.90 5.83
CA SER A 281 -21.70 -15.25 6.94
C SER A 281 -20.60 -16.23 6.52
N LYS A 282 -20.89 -17.14 5.58
CA LYS A 282 -19.92 -18.05 4.95
C LYS A 282 -18.96 -17.31 4.01
N MET A 283 -19.43 -16.27 3.33
CA MET A 283 -18.60 -15.43 2.45
C MET A 283 -18.84 -13.93 2.67
N PRO A 284 -18.29 -13.32 3.74
CA PRO A 284 -18.45 -11.90 4.00
C PRO A 284 -17.89 -11.03 2.87
N SER A 285 -16.90 -11.53 2.11
CA SER A 285 -16.29 -10.82 0.98
C SER A 285 -17.27 -10.48 -0.14
N ILE A 286 -18.48 -11.05 -0.18
CA ILE A 286 -19.57 -10.59 -1.04
C ILE A 286 -19.83 -9.08 -0.87
N LEU A 287 -19.60 -8.55 0.34
CA LEU A 287 -19.70 -7.13 0.65
C LEU A 287 -18.66 -6.26 -0.08
N SER A 288 -17.60 -6.84 -0.64
CA SER A 288 -16.63 -6.10 -1.47
C SER A 288 -16.94 -6.10 -2.96
N ILE A 289 -17.90 -6.93 -3.40
CA ILE A 289 -18.28 -7.04 -4.81
C ILE A 289 -19.37 -6.00 -5.11
N SER A 290 -19.33 -5.39 -6.30
CA SER A 290 -20.39 -4.48 -6.73
C SER A 290 -21.68 -5.25 -7.03
N GLU A 291 -22.82 -4.60 -6.83
CA GLU A 291 -24.14 -5.19 -7.11
C GLU A 291 -24.27 -5.62 -8.58
N GLU A 292 -23.80 -4.79 -9.51
CA GLU A 292 -23.77 -5.11 -10.94
C GLU A 292 -22.96 -6.40 -11.24
N ASN A 293 -21.80 -6.57 -10.60
CA ASN A 293 -20.97 -7.75 -10.81
C ASN A 293 -21.58 -9.00 -10.15
N ILE A 294 -22.25 -8.85 -9.00
CA ILE A 294 -23.05 -9.92 -8.40
C ILE A 294 -24.15 -10.37 -9.37
N THR A 295 -24.92 -9.41 -9.91
CA THR A 295 -25.99 -9.68 -10.87
C THR A 295 -25.47 -10.41 -12.11
N ARG A 296 -24.42 -9.90 -12.76
CA ARG A 296 -23.84 -10.56 -13.96
C ARG A 296 -23.37 -11.99 -13.68
N LYS A 297 -22.77 -12.23 -12.52
CA LYS A 297 -22.35 -13.59 -12.13
C LYS A 297 -23.54 -14.51 -11.92
N ILE A 298 -24.59 -14.05 -11.25
CA ILE A 298 -25.77 -14.87 -11.02
C ILE A 298 -26.51 -15.14 -12.34
N GLU A 299 -26.69 -14.13 -13.19
CA GLU A 299 -27.28 -14.29 -14.53
C GLU A 299 -26.54 -15.32 -15.36
N PHE A 300 -25.20 -15.28 -15.38
CA PHE A 300 -24.39 -16.31 -16.03
C PHE A 300 -24.66 -17.70 -15.46
N LEU A 301 -24.62 -17.85 -14.12
CA LEU A 301 -24.82 -19.14 -13.46
C LEU A 301 -26.23 -19.71 -13.68
N VAL A 302 -27.27 -18.87 -13.69
CA VAL A 302 -28.65 -19.30 -13.91
C VAL A 302 -28.90 -19.55 -15.39
N ASN A 303 -28.62 -18.58 -16.26
CA ASN A 303 -29.07 -18.59 -17.64
C ASN A 303 -28.15 -19.40 -18.57
N GLU A 304 -26.83 -19.31 -18.39
CA GLU A 304 -25.88 -20.05 -19.24
C GLU A 304 -25.53 -21.43 -18.67
N VAL A 305 -25.32 -21.52 -17.35
CA VAL A 305 -24.91 -22.77 -16.70
C VAL A 305 -26.10 -23.64 -16.30
N GLY A 306 -27.29 -23.05 -16.14
CA GLY A 306 -28.50 -23.78 -15.74
C GLY A 306 -28.51 -24.15 -14.25
N MET A 307 -27.86 -23.38 -13.38
CA MET A 307 -27.86 -23.63 -11.94
C MET A 307 -29.13 -23.08 -11.28
N GLU A 308 -29.73 -23.91 -10.42
CA GLU A 308 -30.83 -23.48 -9.56
C GLU A 308 -30.39 -22.34 -8.62
N PRO A 309 -31.19 -21.26 -8.47
CA PRO A 309 -30.82 -20.12 -7.62
C PRO A 309 -30.53 -20.51 -6.17
N GLN A 310 -31.29 -21.46 -5.62
CA GLN A 310 -31.06 -21.99 -4.26
C GLN A 310 -29.70 -22.71 -4.15
N TYR A 311 -29.28 -23.44 -5.18
CA TYR A 311 -27.98 -24.10 -5.21
C TYR A 311 -26.82 -23.10 -5.22
N ILE A 312 -27.00 -21.97 -5.92
CA ILE A 312 -26.04 -20.85 -5.93
C ILE A 312 -25.98 -20.21 -4.54
N LEU A 313 -27.13 -20.00 -3.88
CA LEU A 313 -27.19 -19.41 -2.53
C LEU A 313 -26.42 -20.27 -1.51
N GLU A 314 -26.60 -21.59 -1.55
CA GLU A 314 -25.85 -22.53 -0.71
C GLU A 314 -24.34 -22.50 -0.96
N ARG A 315 -23.94 -22.15 -2.20
CA ARG A 315 -22.55 -22.11 -2.69
C ARG A 315 -22.14 -20.70 -3.11
N ILE A 316 -22.55 -19.71 -2.33
CA ILE A 316 -22.31 -18.28 -2.66
C ILE A 316 -20.82 -17.95 -2.87
N VAL A 317 -19.92 -18.79 -2.36
CA VAL A 317 -18.48 -18.76 -2.62
C VAL A 317 -18.11 -18.74 -4.11
N LEU A 318 -18.98 -19.26 -4.99
CA LEU A 318 -18.83 -19.16 -6.44
C LEU A 318 -18.75 -17.72 -6.93
N LEU A 319 -19.53 -16.83 -6.31
CA LEU A 319 -19.53 -15.40 -6.65
C LEU A 319 -18.21 -14.72 -6.27
N GLY A 320 -17.34 -15.38 -5.49
CA GLY A 320 -15.99 -14.93 -5.20
C GLY A 320 -15.01 -15.07 -6.38
N TYR A 321 -15.26 -15.96 -7.34
CA TYR A 321 -14.38 -16.16 -8.49
C TYR A 321 -14.62 -15.13 -9.61
N SER A 322 -13.61 -14.84 -10.42
CA SER A 322 -13.76 -13.97 -11.59
C SER A 322 -14.68 -14.64 -12.62
N LEU A 323 -15.67 -13.89 -13.09
CA LEU A 323 -16.58 -14.35 -14.14
C LEU A 323 -15.78 -14.64 -15.42
N GLU A 324 -15.03 -13.64 -15.88
CA GLU A 324 -14.36 -13.61 -17.17
C GLU A 324 -13.10 -14.48 -17.20
N LYS A 325 -12.35 -14.55 -16.09
CA LYS A 325 -11.06 -15.24 -16.04
C LYS A 325 -11.14 -16.66 -15.50
N ARG A 326 -12.26 -17.06 -14.89
CA ARG A 326 -12.38 -18.36 -14.22
C ARG A 326 -13.69 -19.07 -14.46
N LEU A 327 -14.83 -18.47 -14.13
CA LEU A 327 -16.12 -19.16 -14.24
C LEU A 327 -16.47 -19.48 -15.70
N LEU A 328 -16.45 -18.46 -16.56
CA LEU A 328 -16.77 -18.60 -17.98
C LEU A 328 -15.77 -19.50 -18.73
N PRO A 329 -14.42 -19.30 -18.65
CA PRO A 329 -13.47 -20.18 -19.34
C PRO A 329 -13.62 -21.65 -18.94
N ARG A 330 -13.81 -21.93 -17.64
CA ARG A 330 -13.93 -23.31 -17.14
C ARG A 330 -15.27 -23.94 -17.50
N HIS A 331 -16.35 -23.16 -17.56
CA HIS A 331 -17.63 -23.62 -18.09
C HIS A 331 -17.53 -24.03 -19.56
N ARG A 332 -16.81 -23.24 -20.37
CA ARG A 332 -16.62 -23.53 -21.80
C ARG A 332 -15.74 -24.77 -22.04
N VAL A 333 -14.68 -24.95 -21.24
CA VAL A 333 -13.90 -26.19 -21.22
C VAL A 333 -14.79 -27.38 -20.86
N MET A 334 -15.61 -27.25 -19.81
CA MET A 334 -16.55 -28.30 -19.39
C MET A 334 -17.51 -28.70 -20.51
N GLN A 335 -18.09 -27.72 -21.22
CA GLN A 335 -18.97 -27.97 -22.36
C GLN A 335 -18.24 -28.71 -23.50
N ALA A 336 -17.03 -28.27 -23.86
CA ALA A 336 -16.24 -28.92 -24.91
C ALA A 336 -15.90 -30.38 -24.57
N LEU A 337 -15.48 -30.65 -23.34
CA LEU A 337 -15.18 -32.00 -22.88
C LEU A 337 -16.43 -32.88 -22.79
N HIS A 338 -17.55 -32.33 -22.34
CA HIS A 338 -18.83 -33.06 -22.31
C HIS A 338 -19.29 -33.44 -23.72
N ALA A 339 -19.17 -32.53 -24.69
CA ALA A 339 -19.54 -32.79 -26.08
C ALA A 339 -18.71 -33.91 -26.72
N LYS A 340 -17.46 -34.10 -26.29
CA LYS A 340 -16.58 -35.20 -26.72
C LYS A 340 -16.69 -36.47 -25.84
N GLY A 341 -17.60 -36.50 -24.87
CA GLY A 341 -17.75 -37.63 -23.94
C GLY A 341 -16.52 -37.86 -23.05
N LEU A 342 -15.68 -36.83 -22.83
CA LEU A 342 -14.43 -36.91 -22.08
C LEU A 342 -14.59 -36.52 -20.60
N LEU A 343 -15.79 -36.08 -20.19
CA LEU A 343 -16.08 -35.63 -18.84
C LEU A 343 -16.98 -36.65 -18.12
N ASN A 344 -16.69 -36.92 -16.85
CA ASN A 344 -17.56 -37.72 -15.99
C ASN A 344 -18.88 -36.95 -15.72
N SER A 345 -20.03 -37.62 -15.83
CA SER A 345 -21.36 -37.05 -15.62
C SER A 345 -21.57 -36.41 -14.25
N ASN A 346 -20.78 -36.79 -13.24
CA ASN A 346 -20.87 -36.22 -11.89
C ASN A 346 -20.11 -34.88 -11.70
N LEU A 347 -19.37 -34.42 -12.71
CA LEU A 347 -18.61 -33.16 -12.61
C LEU A 347 -19.49 -31.96 -13.00
N ASN A 348 -19.57 -31.00 -12.08
CA ASN A 348 -20.28 -29.74 -12.29
C ASN A 348 -19.32 -28.54 -12.25
N LEU A 349 -19.80 -27.37 -12.69
CA LEU A 349 -18.99 -26.16 -12.72
C LEU A 349 -18.46 -25.77 -11.34
N PHE A 350 -19.18 -26.07 -10.25
CA PHE A 350 -18.69 -25.79 -8.89
C PHE A 350 -17.39 -26.52 -8.60
N SER A 351 -17.35 -27.82 -8.87
CA SER A 351 -16.14 -28.65 -8.72
C SER A 351 -14.99 -28.08 -9.54
N LEU A 352 -15.25 -27.70 -10.79
CA LEU A 352 -14.24 -27.12 -11.67
C LEU A 352 -13.77 -25.74 -11.19
N ALA A 353 -14.65 -24.91 -10.64
CA ALA A 353 -14.31 -23.55 -10.18
C ALA A 353 -13.41 -23.57 -8.94
N VAL A 354 -13.59 -24.52 -8.03
CA VAL A 354 -12.84 -24.60 -6.76
C VAL A 354 -11.42 -25.13 -6.95
N ILE A 355 -11.17 -25.98 -7.95
CA ILE A 355 -9.84 -26.57 -8.20
C ILE A 355 -8.80 -25.48 -8.52
N GLY A 356 -7.58 -25.61 -7.99
CA GLY A 356 -6.46 -24.71 -8.29
C GLY A 356 -6.11 -24.64 -9.78
N GLU A 357 -5.48 -23.57 -10.24
CA GLU A 357 -5.20 -23.36 -11.67
C GLU A 357 -4.35 -24.49 -12.29
N GLU A 358 -3.22 -24.81 -11.65
CA GLU A 358 -2.31 -25.87 -12.09
C GLU A 358 -3.02 -27.23 -12.16
N ALA A 359 -3.77 -27.58 -11.12
CA ALA A 359 -4.52 -28.82 -11.06
C ALA A 359 -5.65 -28.86 -12.11
N PHE A 360 -6.28 -27.73 -12.42
CA PHE A 360 -7.30 -27.63 -13.45
C PHE A 360 -6.68 -27.88 -14.84
N ILE A 361 -5.55 -27.22 -15.13
CA ILE A 361 -4.82 -27.40 -16.38
C ILE A 361 -4.41 -28.86 -16.56
N LEU A 362 -3.76 -29.45 -15.56
CA LEU A 362 -3.30 -30.83 -15.63
C LEU A 362 -4.46 -31.82 -15.88
N LYS A 363 -5.58 -31.64 -15.18
CA LYS A 363 -6.70 -32.60 -15.17
C LYS A 363 -7.73 -32.43 -16.27
N PHE A 364 -7.85 -31.25 -16.85
CA PHE A 364 -8.92 -30.95 -17.82
C PHE A 364 -8.42 -30.34 -19.13
N ILE A 365 -7.17 -29.89 -19.17
CA ILE A 365 -6.56 -29.33 -20.39
C ILE A 365 -5.52 -30.30 -20.91
N ASP A 366 -4.48 -30.59 -20.13
CA ASP A 366 -3.31 -31.35 -20.56
C ASP A 366 -3.63 -32.80 -20.93
N CYS A 367 -4.45 -33.47 -20.11
CA CYS A 367 -4.91 -34.85 -20.34
C CYS A 367 -5.80 -35.01 -21.59
N HIS A 368 -6.24 -33.91 -22.19
CA HIS A 368 -7.15 -33.89 -23.35
C HIS A 368 -6.56 -33.12 -24.54
N LYS A 369 -5.28 -32.71 -24.51
CA LYS A 369 -4.63 -31.96 -25.59
C LYS A 369 -4.72 -32.66 -26.94
N ASP A 370 -4.53 -33.97 -26.95
CA ASP A 370 -4.55 -34.78 -28.18
C ASP A 370 -5.98 -35.06 -28.66
N LYS A 371 -6.95 -35.04 -27.74
CA LYS A 371 -8.36 -35.35 -28.02
C LYS A 371 -9.20 -34.12 -28.38
N VAL A 372 -8.77 -32.94 -27.93
CA VAL A 372 -9.40 -31.64 -28.21
C VAL A 372 -8.32 -30.64 -28.60
N PRO A 373 -7.82 -30.69 -29.85
CA PRO A 373 -6.76 -29.80 -30.32
C PRO A 373 -7.14 -28.34 -30.12
N GLY A 374 -6.23 -27.50 -29.62
CA GLY A 374 -6.50 -26.07 -29.42
C GLY A 374 -7.23 -25.68 -28.12
N LEU A 375 -7.71 -26.65 -27.32
CA LEU A 375 -8.35 -26.39 -26.01
C LEU A 375 -7.44 -25.58 -25.07
N ALA A 376 -6.15 -25.91 -25.03
CA ALA A 376 -5.16 -25.20 -24.21
C ALA A 376 -4.96 -23.75 -24.66
N ALA A 377 -4.86 -23.51 -25.97
CA ALA A 377 -4.71 -22.17 -26.54
C ALA A 377 -5.97 -21.33 -26.30
N TYR A 378 -7.15 -21.92 -26.47
CA TYR A 378 -8.42 -21.30 -26.12
C TYR A 378 -8.45 -20.87 -24.65
N TYR A 379 -8.19 -21.81 -23.73
CA TYR A 379 -8.26 -21.54 -22.29
C TYR A 379 -7.27 -20.45 -21.86
N ALA A 380 -6.03 -20.49 -22.34
CA ALA A 380 -5.03 -19.46 -22.08
C ALA A 380 -5.48 -18.07 -22.57
N LYS A 381 -6.03 -17.98 -23.79
CA LYS A 381 -6.55 -16.73 -24.36
C LYS A 381 -7.76 -16.20 -23.58
N ALA A 382 -8.65 -17.11 -23.16
CA ALA A 382 -9.83 -16.78 -22.37
C ALA A 382 -9.45 -16.17 -21.00
N CYS A 383 -8.52 -16.80 -20.27
CA CYS A 383 -8.04 -16.32 -18.98
C CYS A 383 -7.29 -14.97 -19.06
N ALA A 384 -6.66 -14.68 -20.21
CA ALA A 384 -6.00 -13.39 -20.46
C ALA A 384 -6.98 -12.23 -20.73
N GLY A 385 -8.29 -12.49 -20.83
CA GLY A 385 -9.30 -11.48 -21.16
C GLY A 385 -9.43 -11.20 -22.66
N GLY A 386 -8.87 -12.06 -23.52
CA GLY A 386 -8.92 -11.93 -24.98
C GLY A 386 -10.27 -12.29 -25.62
N LEU A 387 -11.33 -12.48 -24.82
CA LEU A 387 -12.69 -12.78 -25.26
C LEU A 387 -13.63 -11.67 -24.80
N LEU A 388 -13.42 -10.44 -25.29
CA LEU A 388 -14.44 -9.41 -25.25
C LEU A 388 -15.41 -9.63 -26.42
N SER A 389 -16.67 -9.87 -26.06
CA SER A 389 -17.93 -9.69 -26.80
C SER A 389 -18.15 -10.30 -28.19
N ASN A 390 -17.16 -10.82 -28.93
CA ASN A 390 -17.39 -11.27 -30.32
C ASN A 390 -16.81 -12.66 -30.71
N PHE A 391 -16.37 -13.48 -29.75
CA PHE A 391 -16.14 -14.90 -30.06
C PHE A 391 -17.47 -15.64 -30.02
N CYS A 392 -18.16 -15.56 -31.15
CA CYS A 392 -19.40 -16.27 -31.43
C CYS A 392 -19.25 -17.77 -31.13
N PHE A 393 -20.35 -18.38 -30.69
CA PHE A 393 -20.48 -19.82 -30.39
C PHE A 393 -19.86 -20.74 -31.47
N SER A 394 -19.78 -20.26 -32.72
CA SER A 394 -19.25 -20.95 -33.89
C SER A 394 -17.79 -21.42 -33.81
N ASN A 395 -16.92 -20.76 -33.02
CA ASN A 395 -15.50 -21.17 -32.91
C ASN A 395 -15.23 -22.25 -31.85
N ILE A 396 -16.21 -22.58 -31.00
CA ILE A 396 -16.16 -23.78 -30.14
C ILE A 396 -16.91 -24.93 -30.83
N THR A 397 -17.89 -24.65 -31.70
CA THR A 397 -18.53 -25.68 -32.53
C THR A 397 -17.52 -26.42 -33.42
N THR A 398 -16.47 -25.73 -33.89
CA THR A 398 -15.35 -26.35 -34.62
C THR A 398 -14.51 -27.31 -33.77
N LEU A 399 -14.48 -27.15 -32.45
CA LEU A 399 -13.86 -28.13 -31.53
C LEU A 399 -14.80 -29.27 -31.16
N ILE A 400 -16.10 -29.14 -31.42
CA ILE A 400 -17.14 -30.10 -31.05
C ILE A 400 -17.47 -31.05 -32.22
N VAL A 401 -17.34 -30.60 -33.48
CA VAL A 401 -17.88 -31.32 -34.66
C VAL A 401 -16.88 -32.24 -35.39
N ASP A 402 -15.57 -32.20 -35.14
CA ASP A 402 -14.61 -33.11 -35.79
C ASP A 402 -14.24 -34.36 -34.97
#